data_AF-A0A938WCB5-F1
#
_entry.id   AF-A0A938WCB5-F1
#
_cell.length_a   1.000
_cell.length_b   1.000
_cell.length_c   1.000
_cell.angle_alpha   90.00
_cell.angle_beta   90.00
_cell.angle_gamma   90.00
#
_symmetry.space_group_name_H-M   'P 1'
#
loop_
_entity.id
_entity.type
_entity.pdbx_description
1 polymer ?
#
loop_
_entity_poly.entity_id
_entity_poly.type
_entity_poly.pdbx_seq_one_letter_code
_entity_poly.pdbx_strand_id
1 'polypeptide(L)'
;MNCVRLGLFLAPLAFAAGSALAQQPVQPLPKVGSCPLGYYSSGSYCVPSRSGNTRGALEKTGSSCPLGFYSSGSYCLSSPSNNRQAIPKQGGGCP
;
A
#
# COMPACT_ATOMS: atom_id res chain seq x y z
N MET A 1 -24.00 -29.17 42.04
CA MET A 1 -25.00 -30.17 41.61
C MET A 1 -25.59 -29.73 40.27
N ASN A 2 -25.35 -30.55 39.24
CA ASN A 2 -26.11 -30.79 37.99
C ASN A 2 -26.88 -29.63 37.31
N CYS A 3 -26.87 -29.48 35.98
CA CYS A 3 -27.05 -30.54 35.00
C CYS A 3 -26.47 -30.13 33.62
N VAL A 4 -25.54 -30.94 33.12
CA VAL A 4 -25.09 -30.93 31.72
C VAL A 4 -26.27 -31.38 30.85
N ARG A 5 -26.81 -30.51 29.98
CA ARG A 5 -27.62 -30.97 28.84
C ARG A 5 -26.76 -30.95 27.59
N LEU A 6 -26.38 -32.17 27.23
CA LEU A 6 -25.81 -32.61 25.96
C LEU A 6 -26.77 -32.21 24.82
N GLY A 7 -26.61 -31.00 24.30
CA GLY A 7 -27.29 -30.53 23.10
C GLY A 7 -26.31 -30.56 21.93
N LEU A 8 -26.29 -31.66 21.19
CA LEU A 8 -25.55 -31.80 19.94
C LEU A 8 -26.24 -30.95 18.87
N PHE A 9 -26.04 -29.64 18.92
CA PHE A 9 -26.40 -28.73 17.84
C PHE A 9 -25.25 -28.68 16.85
N LEU A 10 -25.42 -29.37 15.72
CA LEU A 10 -24.66 -29.15 14.49
C LEU A 10 -24.92 -27.71 14.02
N ALA A 11 -24.21 -26.75 14.61
CA ALA A 11 -24.17 -25.39 14.12
C ALA A 11 -23.14 -25.32 12.99
N PRO A 12 -23.52 -24.96 11.75
CA PRO A 12 -22.54 -24.57 10.77
C PRO A 12 -21.92 -23.27 11.28
N LEU A 13 -20.69 -23.36 11.80
CA LEU A 13 -19.84 -22.18 12.00
C LEU A 13 -19.56 -21.61 10.61
N ALA A 14 -20.47 -20.73 10.15
CA ALA A 14 -20.25 -19.91 8.99
C ALA A 14 -19.08 -18.98 9.30
N PHE A 15 -17.89 -19.40 8.87
CA PHE A 15 -16.67 -18.60 8.90
C PHE A 15 -16.88 -17.46 7.90
N ALA A 16 -17.48 -16.36 8.36
CA ALA A 16 -17.58 -15.13 7.60
C ALA A 16 -16.18 -14.55 7.43
N ALA A 17 -15.49 -14.95 6.37
CA ALA A 17 -14.27 -14.32 5.91
C ALA A 17 -14.62 -12.90 5.47
N GLY A 18 -14.49 -11.95 6.39
CA GLY A 18 -14.62 -10.53 6.09
C GLY A 18 -13.55 -10.14 5.07
N SER A 19 -13.98 -9.74 3.87
CA SER A 19 -13.12 -9.14 2.86
C SER A 19 -12.67 -7.76 3.36
N ALA A 20 -11.54 -7.73 4.06
CA ALA A 20 -10.82 -6.50 4.36
C ALA A 20 -10.44 -5.85 3.03
N LEU A 21 -11.09 -4.72 2.70
CA LEU A 21 -10.70 -3.87 1.60
C LEU A 21 -9.28 -3.37 1.88
N ALA A 22 -8.29 -3.97 1.22
CA ALA A 22 -6.88 -3.63 1.32
C ALA A 22 -6.65 -2.20 0.83
N GLN A 23 -6.70 -1.23 1.74
CA GLN A 23 -6.11 0.09 1.53
C GLN A 23 -4.60 -0.12 1.63
N GLN A 24 -3.96 -0.40 0.49
CA GLN A 24 -2.52 -0.65 0.40
C GLN A 24 -1.78 0.53 1.06
N PRO A 25 -1.17 0.33 2.24
CA PRO A 25 -0.51 1.42 2.96
C PRO A 25 0.75 1.81 2.20
N VAL A 26 0.98 3.13 2.11
CA VAL A 26 2.12 3.69 1.39
C VAL A 26 3.43 3.20 2.04
N GLN A 27 4.25 2.48 1.29
CA GLN A 27 5.49 1.87 1.77
C GLN A 27 6.70 2.81 1.65
N PRO A 28 7.76 2.60 2.46
CA PRO A 28 9.06 3.24 2.27
C PRO A 28 9.66 2.91 0.90
N LEU A 29 10.33 3.90 0.29
CA LEU A 29 10.98 3.76 -1.00
C LEU A 29 12.50 3.78 -0.85
N PRO A 30 13.24 3.05 -1.70
CA PRO A 30 14.69 3.21 -1.77
C PRO A 30 15.04 4.65 -2.17
N LYS A 31 16.03 5.24 -1.47
CA LYS A 31 16.44 6.63 -1.69
C LYS A 31 17.40 6.75 -2.87
N VAL A 32 16.87 7.12 -4.03
CA VAL A 32 17.63 7.48 -5.22
C VAL A 32 17.71 9.01 -5.35
N GLY A 33 18.67 9.63 -4.65
CA GLY A 33 18.85 11.09 -4.60
C GLY A 33 17.97 11.76 -3.54
N SER A 34 17.19 12.78 -3.91
CA SER A 34 16.32 13.53 -3.00
C SER A 34 14.95 12.88 -2.84
N CYS A 35 14.44 12.78 -1.61
CA CYS A 35 13.11 12.22 -1.38
C CYS A 35 12.00 13.11 -1.96
N PRO A 36 10.91 12.51 -2.47
CA PRO A 36 9.81 13.25 -3.06
C PRO A 36 8.97 13.96 -2.00
N LEU A 37 8.10 14.88 -2.43
CA LEU A 37 7.25 15.67 -1.54
C LEU A 37 6.32 14.77 -0.71
N GLY A 38 6.28 15.00 0.61
CA GLY A 38 5.53 14.18 1.55
C GLY A 38 6.31 13.01 2.14
N TYR A 39 7.54 12.77 1.67
CA TYR A 39 8.45 11.79 2.22
C TYR A 39 9.63 12.47 2.91
N TYR A 40 10.13 11.83 3.97
CA TYR A 40 11.35 12.26 4.65
C TYR A 40 12.45 11.22 4.48
N SER A 41 13.70 11.69 4.48
CA SER A 41 14.86 10.80 4.39
C SER A 41 15.09 10.12 5.73
N SER A 42 15.10 8.79 5.73
CA SER A 42 15.48 7.96 6.86
C SER A 42 16.52 6.94 6.40
N GLY A 43 17.80 7.28 6.57
CA GLY A 43 18.92 6.48 6.04
C GLY A 43 18.86 6.35 4.52
N SER A 44 18.90 5.11 4.02
CA SER A 44 18.84 4.76 2.59
C SER A 44 17.41 4.71 2.02
N TYR A 45 16.40 5.14 2.78
CA TYR A 45 15.01 5.09 2.38
C TYR A 45 14.30 6.44 2.54
N CYS A 46 13.29 6.65 1.71
CA CYS A 46 12.32 7.72 1.82
C CYS A 46 11.05 7.16 2.47
N VAL A 47 10.74 7.66 3.66
CA VAL A 47 9.62 7.17 4.47
C VAL A 47 8.44 8.14 4.35
N PRO A 48 7.21 7.65 4.13
CA PRO A 48 6.04 8.50 4.03
C PRO A 48 5.76 9.21 5.35
N SER A 49 5.56 10.52 5.32
CA SER A 49 5.08 11.29 6.46
C SER A 49 3.64 10.90 6.81
N ARG A 50 3.29 10.86 8.11
CA ARG A 50 1.93 10.52 8.58
C ARG A 50 0.87 11.58 8.27
N SER A 51 1.28 12.73 7.74
CA SER A 51 0.43 13.91 7.53
C SER A 51 -0.49 13.78 6.31
N GLY A 52 -1.33 12.74 6.23
CA GLY A 52 -2.57 12.61 5.41
C GLY A 52 -2.52 12.86 3.88
N ASN A 53 -1.42 13.41 3.37
CA ASN A 53 -1.17 13.85 1.99
C ASN A 53 -0.01 13.06 1.38
N THR A 54 0.35 11.94 2.01
CA THR A 54 1.38 11.04 1.52
C THR A 54 0.83 10.27 0.34
N ARG A 55 1.21 10.75 -0.84
CA ARG A 55 0.81 10.16 -2.12
C ARG A 55 1.64 8.91 -2.35
N GLY A 56 1.08 7.96 -3.11
CA GLY A 56 1.89 6.87 -3.63
C GLY A 56 3.06 7.42 -4.44
N ALA A 57 4.26 6.92 -4.14
CA ALA A 57 5.42 7.15 -4.95
C ALA A 57 5.92 5.82 -5.52
N LEU A 58 6.62 5.89 -6.64
CA LEU A 58 7.49 4.84 -7.14
C LEU A 58 8.83 5.44 -7.57
N GLU A 59 9.86 4.61 -7.56
CA GLU A 59 11.10 4.95 -8.25
C GLU A 59 10.84 5.06 -9.76
N LYS A 60 11.43 6.07 -10.38
CA LYS A 60 11.31 6.29 -11.81
C LYS A 60 12.19 5.30 -12.58
N THR A 61 11.61 4.21 -13.06
CA THR A 61 12.30 3.24 -13.91
C THR A 61 12.26 3.72 -15.38
N GLY A 62 13.23 4.56 -15.78
CA GLY A 62 13.38 5.07 -17.15
C GLY A 62 13.08 6.56 -17.31
N SER A 63 12.77 7.01 -18.53
CA SER A 63 12.63 8.44 -18.85
C SER A 63 11.27 9.04 -18.47
N SER A 64 10.24 8.21 -18.30
CA SER A 64 8.84 8.67 -18.17
C SER A 64 8.12 7.98 -17.01
N CYS A 65 7.17 8.69 -16.39
CA CYS A 65 6.30 8.13 -15.37
C CYS A 65 5.07 7.45 -16.00
N PRO A 66 4.52 6.42 -15.34
CA PRO A 66 3.29 5.77 -15.80
C PRO A 66 2.09 6.72 -15.80
N LEU A 67 1.05 6.37 -16.56
CA LEU A 67 -0.20 7.12 -16.60
C LEU A 67 -0.80 7.28 -15.20
N GLY A 68 -1.21 8.49 -14.85
CA GLY A 68 -1.71 8.84 -13.51
C GLY A 68 -0.64 9.20 -12.49
N PHE A 69 0.63 9.28 -12.93
CA PHE A 69 1.76 9.70 -12.10
C PHE A 69 2.52 10.87 -12.72
N TYR A 70 3.07 11.73 -11.86
CA TYR A 70 3.85 12.90 -12.24
C TYR A 70 5.30 12.76 -11.80
N SER A 71 6.24 13.21 -12.64
CA SER A 71 7.67 13.21 -12.29
C SER A 71 7.97 14.18 -11.16
N SER A 72 8.61 13.70 -10.10
CA SER A 72 9.12 14.48 -8.98
C SER A 72 10.56 14.03 -8.69
N GLY A 73 11.51 14.63 -9.40
CA GLY A 73 12.91 14.21 -9.39
C GLY A 73 13.07 12.78 -9.91
N SER A 74 13.71 11.92 -9.11
CA SER A 74 13.95 10.50 -9.40
C SER A 74 12.72 9.60 -9.15
N TYR A 75 11.57 10.18 -8.80
CA TYR A 75 10.37 9.44 -8.42
C TYR A 75 9.17 9.87 -9.26
N CYS A 76 8.17 9.02 -9.30
CA CYS A 76 6.87 9.33 -9.87
C CYS A 76 5.82 9.33 -8.76
N LEU A 77 5.10 10.44 -8.60
CA LEU A 77 4.09 10.66 -7.58
C LEU A 77 2.68 10.50 -8.15
N SER A 78 1.80 9.82 -7.43
CA SER A 78 0.38 9.73 -7.75
C SER A 78 -0.28 11.12 -7.72
N SER A 79 -1.34 11.31 -8.51
CA SER A 79 -2.19 12.50 -8.44
C SER A 79 -2.67 12.76 -6.99
N PRO A 80 -2.87 14.02 -6.57
CA PRO A 80 -3.40 14.36 -5.24
C PRO A 80 -4.74 13.68 -4.91
N SER A 81 -5.55 13.38 -5.93
CA SER A 81 -6.82 12.68 -5.80
C SER A 81 -6.67 11.15 -5.69
N ASN A 82 -5.45 10.62 -5.73
CA ASN A 82 -5.16 9.19 -5.78
C ASN A 82 -4.05 8.83 -4.78
N ASN A 83 -4.44 8.28 -3.63
CA ASN A 83 -3.53 7.79 -2.61
C ASN A 83 -3.11 6.32 -2.81
N ARG A 84 -3.41 5.71 -3.97
CA ARG A 84 -2.99 4.33 -4.23
C ARG A 84 -1.47 4.27 -4.32
N GLN A 85 -0.91 3.26 -3.68
CA GLN A 85 0.47 2.88 -3.90
C GLN A 85 0.64 2.42 -5.35
N ALA A 86 1.66 2.96 -6.01
CA ALA A 86 2.14 2.37 -7.24
C ALA A 86 2.94 1.11 -6.95
N ILE A 87 2.70 0.07 -7.75
CA ILE A 87 3.45 -1.17 -7.67
C ILE A 87 4.20 -1.31 -9.00
N PRO A 88 5.53 -1.48 -8.99
CA PRO A 88 6.25 -1.78 -10.21
C PRO A 88 5.76 -3.12 -10.77
N LYS A 89 5.67 -3.23 -12.10
CA LYS A 89 5.34 -4.52 -12.73
C LYS A 89 6.39 -5.55 -12.32
N GLN A 90 5.97 -6.63 -11.66
CA GLN A 90 6.83 -7.76 -11.30
C GLN A 90 6.54 -8.92 -12.25
N GLY A 91 7.46 -9.20 -13.18
CA GLY A 91 7.21 -10.16 -14.26
C GLY A 91 6.18 -9.63 -15.27
N GLY A 92 6.03 -10.29 -16.43
CA GLY A 92 5.22 -9.81 -17.56
C GLY A 92 3.71 -9.67 -17.33
N GLY A 93 3.22 -9.66 -16.08
CA GLY A 93 1.80 -9.58 -15.73
C GLY A 93 1.55 -8.81 -14.43
N CYS A 94 0.31 -8.40 -14.22
CA CYS A 94 -0.16 -7.81 -12.96
C CYS A 94 -0.37 -8.93 -11.92
N PRO A 95 0.08 -8.77 -10.66
CA PRO A 95 -0.30 -9.66 -9.57
C PRO A 95 -1.79 -9.55 -9.21
#